data_AF-A0A1J6WSB0-F1
#
_entry.id   AF-A0A1J6WSB0-F1
#
_cell.length_a   1.000
_cell.length_b   1.000
_cell.length_c   1.000
_cell.angle_alpha   90.00
_cell.angle_beta   90.00
_cell.angle_gamma   90.00
#
_symmetry.space_group_name_H-M   'P 1'
#
loop_
_entity.id
_entity.type
_entity.pdbx_description
1 polymer ?
#
loop_
_entity_poly.entity_id
_entity_poly.type
_entity_poly.pdbx_seq_one_letter_code
_entity_poly.pdbx_strand_id
1 'polypeptide(L)' 'MGSKKYWIIIFLTLAVNVVMLQWTIESFYGEEYEHVWLYTAIGTTSSLICFLTYWQWRKQMYRK' A
#
# COMPACT_ATOMS: atom_id res chain seq x y z
N MET A 1 -15.36 14.76 10.20
CA MET A 1 -13.90 14.89 10.02
C MET A 1 -13.12 13.57 10.00
N GLY A 2 -13.68 12.43 10.45
CA GLY A 2 -12.99 11.12 10.37
C GLY A 2 -12.75 10.59 8.95
N SER A 3 -13.69 10.76 8.00
CA SER A 3 -13.58 10.16 6.66
C SER A 3 -12.44 10.71 5.79
N LYS A 4 -12.10 12.00 5.91
CA LYS A 4 -11.01 12.61 5.12
C LYS A 4 -9.64 12.02 5.49
N LYS A 5 -9.40 11.71 6.77
CA LYS A 5 -8.13 11.14 7.24
C LYS A 5 -7.89 9.73 6.68
N TYR A 6 -8.92 8.87 6.70
CA TYR A 6 -8.84 7.53 6.10
C TYR A 6 -8.56 7.58 4.60
N TRP A 7 -9.20 8.51 3.88
CA TRP A 7 -8.96 8.70 2.45
C TRP A 7 -7.54 9.17 2.14
N ILE A 8 -7.00 10.10 2.93
CA ILE A 8 -5.60 10.54 2.79
C ILE A 8 -4.65 9.37 3.01
N ILE A 9 -4.86 8.56 4.06
CA ILE A 9 -4.02 7.40 4.35
C ILE A 9 -4.08 6.39 3.21
N ILE A 10 -5.29 6.03 2.74
CA ILE A 10 -5.48 5.10 1.62
C ILE A 10 -4.74 5.59 0.39
N PHE A 11 -4.92 6.86 0.01
CA PHE A 11 -4.27 7.45 -1.16
C PHE A 11 -2.75 7.41 -1.06
N LEU A 12 -2.21 7.73 0.12
CA LEU A 12 -0.77 7.76 0.38
C LEU A 12 -0.18 6.35 0.35
N THR A 13 -0.85 5.36 0.96
CA THR A 13 -0.44 3.95 0.83
C THR A 13 -0.50 3.45 -0.61
N LEU A 14 -1.48 3.89 -1.40
CA LEU A 14 -1.61 3.51 -2.81
C LEU A 14 -0.45 4.06 -3.65
N ALA A 15 -0.08 5.32 -3.43
CA ALA A 15 1.07 5.93 -4.09
C ALA A 15 2.38 5.18 -3.77
N VAL A 16 2.62 4.86 -2.50
CA VAL A 16 3.78 4.04 -2.09
C VAL A 16 3.73 2.67 -2.75
N ASN A 17 2.56 2.05 -2.86
CA ASN A 17 2.40 0.74 -3.49
C ASN A 17 2.81 0.76 -4.97
N VAL A 18 2.36 1.78 -5.72
CA VAL A 18 2.69 1.95 -7.14
C VAL A 18 4.19 2.18 -7.34
N VAL A 19 4.83 3.02 -6.51
CA VAL A 19 6.27 3.26 -6.60
C VAL A 19 7.06 2.00 -6.28
N MET A 20 6.69 1.25 -5.23
CA MET A 20 7.36 -0.01 -4.88
C MET A 20 7.19 -1.06 -5.97
N LEU A 21 6.02 -1.12 -6.62
CA LEU A 21 5.80 -2.01 -7.77
C LEU A 21 6.70 -1.63 -8.95
N GLN A 22 6.84 -0.33 -9.25
CA GLN A 22 7.73 0.15 -10.30
C GLN A 22 9.18 -0.26 -10.02
N TRP A 23 9.68 -0.05 -8.81
CA TRP A 23 11.03 -0.47 -8.43
C TRP A 23 11.20 -1.99 -8.41
N THR A 24 10.16 -2.75 -8.07
CA THR A 24 10.19 -4.21 -8.16
C THR A 24 10.39 -4.66 -9.61
N ILE A 25 9.70 -4.02 -10.55
CA ILE A 25 9.83 -4.30 -12.00
C ILE A 25 11.24 -3.92 -12.46
N GLU A 26 11.72 -2.73 -12.09
CA GLU A 26 13.04 -2.24 -12.47
C GLU A 26 14.17 -3.14 -11.95
N SER A 27 14.13 -3.53 -10.67
CA SER A 27 15.09 -4.49 -10.10
C SER A 27 14.98 -5.89 -10.70
N PHE A 28 13.79 -6.32 -11.13
CA PHE A 28 13.63 -7.62 -11.79
C PHE A 28 14.29 -7.63 -13.16
N TYR A 29 14.14 -6.54 -13.93
CA TYR A 29 14.81 -6.37 -15.22
C TYR A 29 16.32 -6.06 -15.07
N GLY A 30 16.74 -5.46 -13.95
CA GLY A 30 18.14 -5.24 -13.61
C GLY A 30 18.88 -6.47 -13.05
N GLU A 31 18.21 -7.63 -12.98
CA GLU A 31 18.72 -8.87 -12.34
C GLU A 31 19.11 -8.70 -10.86
N GLU A 32 18.63 -7.64 -10.19
CA GLU A 32 18.86 -7.35 -8.78
C GLU A 32 17.80 -8.01 -7.90
N TYR A 33 17.78 -9.35 -7.91
CA TYR A 33 16.74 -10.15 -7.24
C TYR A 33 16.62 -9.89 -5.73
N GLU A 34 17.70 -9.48 -5.05
CA GLU A 34 17.67 -9.12 -3.64
C GLU A 34 16.77 -7.90 -3.38
N HIS A 35 16.83 -6.90 -4.28
CA HIS A 35 15.97 -5.72 -4.23
C HIS A 35 14.53 -6.04 -4.62
N VAL A 36 14.31 -6.96 -5.56
CA VAL A 36 12.96 -7.45 -5.93
C VAL A 36 12.22 -8.01 -4.71
N TRP A 37 12.86 -8.87 -3.93
CA TRP A 37 12.24 -9.46 -2.73
C TRP A 37 11.94 -8.40 -1.67
N LEU A 38 12.85 -7.45 -1.46
CA LEU A 38 12.66 -6.32 -0.53
C LEU A 38 11.46 -5.46 -0.94
N TYR A 39 11.40 -5.00 -2.19
CA TYR A 39 10.32 -4.15 -2.67
C TYR A 39 8.98 -4.88 -2.73
N THR A 40 8.98 -6.17 -3.07
CA THR A 40 7.78 -7.02 -3.03
C THR A 40 7.25 -7.17 -1.60
N ALA A 41 8.12 -7.38 -0.61
CA ALA A 41 7.72 -7.46 0.79
C ALA A 41 7.12 -6.13 1.27
N ILE A 42 7.75 -5.00 0.96
CA ILE A 42 7.26 -3.67 1.31
C ILE A 42 5.90 -3.40 0.64
N GLY A 43 5.77 -3.70 -0.65
CA GLY A 43 4.53 -3.55 -1.41
C GLY A 43 3.38 -4.41 -0.85
N THR A 44 3.66 -5.67 -0.50
CA THR A 44 2.67 -6.57 0.10
C THR A 44 2.21 -6.06 1.47
N THR A 45 3.16 -5.60 2.30
CA THR A 45 2.85 -5.05 3.64
C THR A 45 2.04 -3.75 3.55
N SER A 46 2.39 -2.88 2.59
CA SER A 46 1.64 -1.67 2.24
C SER A 46 0.19 -1.99 1.84
N SER A 47 -0.01 -3.00 0.98
CA SER A 47 -1.35 -3.44 0.57
C SER A 47 -2.18 -3.95 1.75
N LEU A 48 -1.59 -4.70 2.67
CA LEU A 48 -2.26 -5.15 3.90
C LEU A 48 -2.69 -3.97 4.78
N ILE A 49 -1.83 -2.98 4.99
CA ILE A 49 -2.16 -1.78 5.77
C ILE A 49 -3.28 -0.98 5.10
N CYS A 50 -3.23 -0.83 3.78
CA CYS A 50 -4.27 -0.17 2.99
C CYS A 50 -5.62 -0.88 3.16
N PHE A 51 -5.63 -2.21 3.06
CA PHE A 51 -6.83 -3.03 3.25
C PHE A 51 -7.40 -2.91 4.66
N LEU A 52 -6.57 -2.97 5.69
CA LEU A 52 -7.00 -2.81 7.08
C LEU A 52 -7.57 -1.41 7.34
N THR A 53 -6.94 -0.37 6.78
CA THR A 53 -7.39 1.02 6.89
C THR A 53 -8.74 1.21 6.19
N TYR A 54 -8.91 0.62 5.00
CA TYR A 54 -10.19 0.60 4.29
C TYR A 54 -11.27 -0.14 5.09
N TRP A 55 -10.94 -1.29 5.67
CA TRP A 55 -11.86 -2.07 6.49
C TRP A 55 -12.31 -1.32 7.75
N GLN A 56 -11.39 -0.64 8.44
CA GLN A 56 -11.70 0.22 9.58
C GLN A 56 -12.59 1.40 9.18
N TRP A 57 -12.31 2.04 8.04
CA TRP A 57 -13.15 3.11 7.52
C TRP A 57 -14.57 2.61 7.24
N ARG A 58 -14.72 1.46 6.58
CA ARG A 58 -16.02 0.82 6.35
C ARG A 58 -16.75 0.56 7.66
N LYS A 59 -16.09 -0.09 8.64
CA LYS A 59 -16.70 -0.36 9.96
C LYS A 59 -17.16 0.91 10.68
N GLN A 60 -16.42 2.02 10.61
CA GLN A 60 -16.84 3.28 11.20
C GLN A 60 -18.03 3.91 10.49
N MET A 61 -18.15 3.74 9.18
CA MET A 61 -19.29 4.27 8.41
C MET A 61 -20.58 3.49 8.66
N TYR A 62 -20.52 2.17 8.82
CA TYR A 62 -21.70 1.31 9.06
C TYR A 62 -22.12 1.16 10.53
N ARG A 63 -21.29 1.62 11.49
CA ARG A 63 -21.69 1.71 12.92
C ARG A 63 -22.44 3.01 13.25
N LYS A 64 -22.63 3.88 12.27
CA LYS A 64 -23.44 5.09 12.37
C LYS A 64 -24.82 4.82 11.79
#